data_AF-A0A109IEZ8-F1
#
_entry.id   AF-A0A109IEZ8-F1
#
_cell.length_a   1.000
_cell.length_b   1.000
_cell.length_c   1.000
_cell.angle_alpha   90.00
_cell.angle_beta   90.00
_cell.angle_gamma   90.00
#
_symmetry.space_group_name_H-M   'P 1'
#
loop_
_entity.id
_entity.type
_entity.pdbx_description
1 polymer ?
#
loop_
_entity_poly.entity_id
_entity_poly.type
_entity_poly.pdbx_seq_one_letter_code
_entity_poly.pdbx_strand_id
1 'polypeptide(L)'
;MYVSTSSGKQPASGGGDPAPKPSRRVFSPEYKLAMVAEYENAANGEKGAILRREGLYSSHIIEWTRARDAGQLGQVGTPVTDSGTAAVGARVKKSAEQIELEKLRRQNEKLQADLKKTRMALDIMGKAHALLEELSESADSDSQPRRS
;
A
#
# COMPACT_ATOMS: atom_id res chain seq x y z
N MET A 1 -5.35 12.57 77.01
CA MET A 1 -4.73 11.49 77.83
C MET A 1 -4.69 10.23 76.98
N TYR A 2 -3.53 9.57 76.97
CA TYR A 2 -3.17 8.42 76.14
C TYR A 2 -4.06 7.19 76.33
N VAL A 3 -4.28 6.43 75.25
CA VAL A 3 -3.97 4.98 75.24
C VAL A 3 -3.39 4.63 73.86
N SER A 4 -2.07 4.56 73.79
CA SER A 4 -1.34 3.88 72.73
C SER A 4 -1.52 2.38 72.90
N THR A 5 -1.90 1.68 71.83
CA THR A 5 -1.65 0.24 71.71
C THR A 5 -0.59 0.04 70.64
N SER A 6 0.64 -0.23 71.07
CA SER A 6 1.66 -0.80 70.22
C SER A 6 1.23 -2.23 69.85
N SER A 7 0.85 -2.45 68.60
CA SER A 7 0.77 -3.81 68.04
C SER A 7 2.00 -4.09 67.21
N GLY A 8 2.71 -5.13 67.60
CA GLY A 8 4.06 -5.46 67.21
C GLY A 8 4.25 -5.70 65.72
N LYS A 9 5.43 -5.34 65.26
CA LYS A 9 6.02 -5.77 64.00
C LYS A 9 6.26 -7.28 64.09
N GLN A 10 5.39 -8.08 63.47
CA GLN A 10 5.65 -9.50 63.23
C GLN A 10 6.45 -9.65 61.92
N PRO A 11 7.65 -10.25 61.95
CA PRO A 11 8.31 -10.77 60.77
C PRO A 11 7.92 -12.25 60.60
N ALA A 12 7.53 -12.67 59.39
CA ALA A 12 8.03 -13.91 58.76
C ALA A 12 7.29 -14.26 57.46
N SER A 13 8.12 -14.63 56.49
CA SER A 13 7.93 -15.69 55.49
C SER A 13 6.77 -15.60 54.52
N GLY A 14 7.10 -15.10 53.33
CA GLY A 14 6.42 -15.41 52.09
C GLY A 14 7.42 -15.35 50.94
N GLY A 15 8.49 -16.14 51.02
CA GLY A 15 9.39 -16.39 49.89
C GLY A 15 8.68 -17.21 48.83
N GLY A 16 7.70 -16.60 48.17
CA GLY A 16 7.11 -17.11 46.94
C GLY A 16 8.02 -16.67 45.80
N ASP A 17 8.71 -17.62 45.19
CA ASP A 17 9.35 -17.42 43.89
C ASP A 17 8.28 -16.88 42.93
N PRO A 18 8.36 -15.62 42.46
CA PRO A 18 7.32 -15.09 41.58
C PRO A 18 7.35 -15.92 40.31
N ALA A 19 6.24 -16.61 40.02
CA ALA A 19 6.07 -17.39 38.80
C ALA A 19 6.60 -16.60 37.58
N PRO A 20 7.30 -17.27 36.64
CA PRO A 20 7.95 -16.60 35.53
C PRO A 20 6.93 -15.73 34.78
N LYS A 21 7.26 -14.45 34.63
CA LYS A 21 6.39 -13.48 33.95
C LYS A 21 6.14 -13.97 32.52
N PRO A 22 4.90 -13.89 32.00
CA PRO A 22 4.61 -14.28 30.62
C PRO A 22 5.44 -13.42 29.66
N SER A 23 6.33 -14.07 28.91
CA SER A 23 7.14 -13.41 27.88
C SER A 23 6.29 -13.22 26.62
N ARG A 24 6.25 -11.99 26.11
CA ARG A 24 5.57 -11.70 24.84
C ARG A 24 6.45 -12.15 23.68
N ARG A 25 5.83 -12.69 22.64
CA ARG A 25 6.51 -13.02 21.38
C ARG A 25 7.03 -11.71 20.76
N VAL A 26 8.28 -11.73 20.31
CA VAL A 26 8.93 -10.62 19.60
C VAL A 26 9.19 -11.07 18.17
N PHE A 27 8.74 -10.28 17.19
CA PHE A 27 8.97 -10.57 15.78
C PHE A 27 10.23 -9.86 15.28
N SER A 28 11.18 -10.62 14.72
CA SER A 28 12.37 -10.05 14.07
C SER A 28 11.97 -9.28 12.80
N PRO A 29 12.74 -8.26 12.39
CA PRO A 29 12.49 -7.54 11.14
C PRO A 29 12.45 -8.47 9.92
N GLU A 30 13.34 -9.46 9.87
CA GLU A 30 13.39 -10.48 8.81
C GLU A 30 12.10 -11.30 8.75
N TYR A 31 11.59 -11.72 9.92
CA TYR A 31 10.32 -12.44 10.00
C TYR A 31 9.17 -11.59 9.48
N LYS A 32 9.11 -10.32 9.89
CA LYS A 32 8.07 -9.39 9.43
C LYS A 32 8.08 -9.23 7.91
N LEU A 33 9.26 -9.09 7.31
CA LEU A 33 9.43 -8.99 5.86
C LEU A 33 8.99 -10.28 5.14
N ALA A 34 9.41 -11.44 5.63
CA ALA A 34 9.03 -12.73 5.06
C ALA A 34 7.51 -12.91 5.05
N MET A 35 6.84 -12.57 6.15
CA MET A 35 5.38 -12.69 6.26
C MET A 35 4.63 -11.70 5.37
N VAL A 36 5.12 -10.47 5.22
CA VAL A 36 4.54 -9.50 4.27
C VAL A 36 4.66 -10.02 2.84
N ALA A 37 5.84 -10.54 2.46
CA ALA A 37 6.06 -11.08 1.12
C ALA A 37 5.18 -12.32 0.85
N GLU A 38 5.08 -13.26 1.79
CA GLU A 38 4.22 -14.43 1.66
C GLU A 38 2.75 -14.03 1.53
N TYR A 39 2.29 -13.06 2.33
CA TYR A 39 0.91 -12.57 2.29
C TYR A 39 0.58 -11.81 0.99
N GLU A 40 1.50 -11.01 0.46
CA GLU A 40 1.33 -10.28 -0.80
C GLU A 40 1.26 -11.24 -2.01
N ASN A 41 2.07 -12.31 -2.00
CA ASN A 41 2.13 -13.30 -3.08
C ASN A 41 1.02 -14.36 -3.01
N ALA A 42 0.33 -14.51 -1.88
CA ALA A 42 -0.71 -15.52 -1.71
C ALA A 42 -1.96 -15.24 -2.54
N ALA A 43 -2.57 -16.30 -3.08
CA ALA A 43 -3.81 -16.22 -3.83
C ALA A 43 -5.01 -15.81 -2.94
N ASN A 44 -6.09 -15.33 -3.58
CA ASN A 44 -7.32 -15.00 -2.87
C ASN A 44 -7.90 -16.25 -2.19
N GLY A 45 -7.97 -16.24 -0.85
CA GLY A 45 -8.42 -17.36 -0.03
C GLY A 45 -7.32 -18.01 0.83
N GLU A 46 -6.06 -17.95 0.38
CA GLU A 46 -4.92 -18.55 1.10
C GLU A 46 -4.34 -17.62 2.18
N LYS A 47 -4.56 -16.31 2.03
CA LYS A 47 -4.16 -15.28 2.99
C LYS A 47 -4.62 -15.57 4.41
N GLY A 48 -5.87 -16.05 4.57
CA GLY A 48 -6.41 -16.43 5.87
C GLY A 48 -5.77 -17.69 6.47
N ALA A 49 -5.25 -18.59 5.63
CA ALA A 49 -4.53 -19.78 6.11
C ALA A 49 -3.15 -19.41 6.65
N ILE A 50 -2.43 -18.51 5.97
CA ILE A 50 -1.13 -17.98 6.43
C ILE A 50 -1.28 -17.29 7.79
N LEU A 51 -2.28 -16.40 7.92
CA LEU A 51 -2.53 -15.70 9.18
C LEU A 51 -2.82 -16.66 10.35
N ARG A 52 -3.61 -17.72 10.11
CA ARG A 52 -3.91 -18.73 11.13
C ARG A 52 -2.71 -19.59 11.50
N ARG A 53 -1.91 -19.99 10.51
CA ARG A 53 -0.68 -20.79 10.72
C ARG A 53 0.31 -20.06 11.62
N GLU A 54 0.45 -18.76 11.40
CA GLU A 54 1.46 -17.94 12.08
C GLU A 54 0.94 -17.26 13.36
N GLY A 55 -0.38 -17.37 13.63
CA GLY A 55 -1.05 -16.69 14.73
C GLY A 55 -1.09 -15.17 14.56
N LEU A 56 -1.12 -14.69 13.31
CA LEU A 56 -1.08 -13.27 12.97
C LEU A 56 -2.48 -12.73 12.71
N TYR A 57 -2.69 -11.48 13.12
CA TYR A 57 -3.85 -10.70 12.69
C TYR A 57 -3.52 -9.91 11.42
N SER A 58 -4.52 -9.64 10.59
CA SER A 58 -4.38 -8.83 9.37
C SER A 58 -3.79 -7.44 9.65
N SER A 59 -4.02 -6.88 10.85
CA SER A 59 -3.42 -5.63 11.30
C SER A 59 -1.89 -5.68 11.32
N HIS A 60 -1.29 -6.79 11.72
CA HIS A 60 0.18 -6.95 11.75
C HIS A 60 0.76 -6.79 10.35
N ILE A 61 0.15 -7.46 9.37
CA ILE A 61 0.60 -7.38 7.97
C ILE A 61 0.49 -5.95 7.46
N ILE A 62 -0.65 -5.28 7.71
CA ILE A 62 -0.85 -3.88 7.29
C ILE A 62 0.19 -2.96 7.92
N GLU A 63 0.45 -3.09 9.22
CA GLU A 63 1.44 -2.29 9.94
C GLU A 63 2.87 -2.55 9.45
N TRP A 64 3.23 -3.81 9.20
CA TRP A 64 4.55 -4.18 8.71
C TRP A 64 4.77 -3.75 7.26
N THR A 65 3.76 -3.84 6.40
CA THR A 65 3.81 -3.29 5.03
C THR A 65 4.04 -1.78 5.08
N ARG A 66 3.31 -1.05 5.93
CA ARG A 66 3.52 0.40 6.10
C ARG A 66 4.92 0.74 6.62
N ALA A 67 5.39 0.00 7.62
CA ALA A 67 6.73 0.21 8.17
C ALA A 67 7.82 -0.15 7.15
N ARG A 68 7.60 -1.15 6.29
CA ARG A 68 8.50 -1.49 5.17
C ARG A 68 8.56 -0.34 4.18
N ASP A 69 7.41 0.12 3.72
CA ASP A 69 7.30 1.16 2.69
C ASP A 69 7.88 2.49 3.19
N ALA A 70 7.76 2.77 4.50
CA ALA A 70 8.38 3.92 5.15
C ALA A 70 9.88 3.74 5.47
N GLY A 71 10.50 2.58 5.18
CA GLY A 71 11.90 2.28 5.51
C GLY A 71 12.19 2.14 7.02
N GLN A 72 11.15 1.95 7.83
CA GLN A 72 11.22 1.89 9.30
C GLN A 72 11.26 0.45 9.84
N LEU A 73 10.99 -0.54 9.00
CA LEU A 73 10.99 -1.96 9.36
C LEU A 73 12.43 -2.46 9.57
N GLY A 74 12.97 -2.21 10.77
CA GLY A 74 14.37 -2.49 11.11
C GLY A 74 15.00 -1.48 12.06
N GLN A 75 14.31 -0.38 12.39
CA GLN A 75 14.78 0.52 13.44
C GLN A 75 14.67 -0.17 14.80
N VAL A 76 15.80 -0.75 15.23
CA VAL A 76 16.01 -1.35 16.55
C VAL A 76 15.88 -0.25 17.59
N GLY A 77 14.70 -0.06 18.17
CA GLY A 77 14.53 0.93 19.23
C GLY A 77 13.11 1.22 19.69
N THR A 78 12.10 0.98 18.86
CA THR A 78 10.71 1.15 19.30
C THR A 78 10.07 -0.22 19.52
N PRO A 79 9.74 -0.61 20.76
CA PRO A 79 8.82 -1.70 21.00
C PRO A 79 7.45 -1.21 20.52
N VAL A 80 7.19 -1.35 19.22
CA VAL A 80 5.83 -1.35 18.70
C VAL A 80 5.21 -2.56 19.36
N THR A 81 4.45 -2.30 20.41
CA THR A 81 3.94 -3.28 21.35
C THR A 81 3.19 -4.37 20.60
N ASP A 82 3.84 -5.51 20.45
CA ASP A 82 3.22 -6.80 20.15
C ASP A 82 2.28 -7.12 21.33
N SER A 83 1.05 -6.60 21.31
CA SER A 83 -0.16 -7.11 22.00
C SER A 83 -1.20 -6.00 22.12
N GLY A 84 -2.35 -6.19 21.46
CA GLY A 84 -3.63 -5.57 21.84
C GLY A 84 -3.85 -4.14 21.34
N THR A 85 -4.60 -4.04 20.24
CA THR A 85 -5.64 -3.01 20.03
C THR A 85 -5.42 -1.67 20.76
N ALA A 86 -4.44 -0.89 20.35
CA ALA A 86 -4.25 0.46 20.90
C ALA A 86 -3.72 1.43 19.83
N ALA A 87 -4.39 1.50 18.68
CA ALA A 87 -4.35 2.66 17.79
C ALA A 87 -5.55 2.72 16.81
N VAL A 88 -6.74 2.32 17.25
CA VAL A 88 -7.98 2.64 16.50
C VAL A 88 -8.36 4.08 16.89
N GLY A 89 -7.72 5.06 16.27
CA GLY A 89 -8.00 6.47 16.61
C GLY A 89 -7.39 7.54 15.72
N ALA A 90 -6.33 7.26 14.97
CA ALA A 90 -5.83 8.21 13.99
C ALA A 90 -6.56 8.02 12.67
N ARG A 91 -7.54 8.88 12.36
CA ARG A 91 -8.04 9.06 10.99
C ARG A 91 -6.83 9.22 10.09
N VAL A 92 -6.50 8.19 9.32
CA VAL A 92 -5.37 8.18 8.40
C VAL A 92 -5.70 9.18 7.31
N LYS A 93 -5.19 10.41 7.46
CA LYS A 93 -5.02 11.32 6.33
C LYS A 93 -4.26 10.51 5.28
N LYS A 94 -4.79 10.45 4.04
CA LYS A 94 -4.12 9.77 2.92
C LYS A 94 -2.64 10.14 2.96
N SER A 95 -1.76 9.12 2.98
CA SER A 95 -0.30 9.35 2.98
C SER A 95 0.05 10.31 1.84
N ALA A 96 1.05 11.18 2.02
CA ALA A 96 1.47 12.13 0.98
C ALA A 96 1.72 11.42 -0.36
N GLU A 97 2.31 10.22 -0.29
CA GLU A 97 2.54 9.32 -1.43
C GLU A 97 1.25 8.87 -2.11
N GLN A 98 0.18 8.61 -1.36
CA GLN A 98 -1.12 8.23 -1.93
C GLN A 98 -1.77 9.39 -2.68
N ILE A 99 -1.60 10.62 -2.16
CA ILE A 99 -2.08 11.84 -2.82
C ILE A 99 -1.31 12.08 -4.12
N GLU A 100 0.01 11.90 -4.09
CA GLU A 100 0.85 12.01 -5.28
C GLU A 100 0.52 10.93 -6.32
N LEU A 101 0.32 9.68 -5.90
CA LEU A 101 -0.11 8.60 -6.79
C LEU A 101 -1.46 8.89 -7.44
N GLU A 102 -2.43 9.38 -6.68
CA GLU A 102 -3.73 9.79 -7.23
C GLU A 102 -3.58 10.94 -8.24
N LYS A 103 -2.73 11.93 -7.93
CA LYS A 103 -2.45 13.05 -8.83
C LYS A 103 -1.78 12.58 -10.12
N LEU A 104 -0.76 11.72 -10.02
CA LEU A 104 -0.06 11.14 -11.16
C LEU A 104 -0.99 10.29 -12.03
N ARG A 105 -1.88 9.49 -11.43
CA ARG A 105 -2.89 8.71 -12.17
C ARG A 105 -3.82 9.61 -12.97
N ARG A 106 -4.35 10.67 -12.36
CA ARG A 106 -5.21 11.66 -13.05
C ARG A 106 -4.48 12.36 -14.18
N GLN A 107 -3.21 12.73 -13.99
CA GLN A 107 -2.39 13.33 -15.04
C GLN A 107 -2.15 12.36 -16.19
N ASN A 108 -1.86 11.10 -15.89
CA ASN A 108 -1.64 10.07 -16.92
C ASN A 108 -2.92 9.84 -17.74
N GLU A 109 -4.07 9.72 -17.09
CA GLU A 109 -5.36 9.57 -17.76
C GLU A 109 -5.67 10.76 -18.68
N LYS A 110 -5.44 11.98 -18.21
CA LYS A 110 -5.60 13.20 -19.02
C LYS A 110 -4.69 13.19 -20.24
N LEU A 111 -3.40 12.90 -20.05
CA LEU A 111 -2.42 12.84 -21.14
C LEU A 111 -2.79 11.75 -22.16
N GLN A 112 -3.26 10.60 -21.72
CA GLN A 112 -3.73 9.54 -22.61
C GLN A 112 -4.96 9.99 -23.42
N ALA A 113 -5.90 10.72 -22.80
CA ALA A 113 -7.05 11.27 -23.52
C ALA A 113 -6.64 12.29 -24.58
N ASP A 114 -5.68 13.16 -24.27
CA ASP A 114 -5.18 14.17 -25.22
C ASP A 114 -4.35 13.53 -26.35
N LEU A 115 -3.58 12.47 -26.07
CA LEU A 115 -2.93 11.66 -27.10
C LEU A 115 -3.94 10.96 -28.01
N LYS A 116 -5.07 10.47 -27.48
CA LYS A 116 -6.13 9.89 -28.32
C LYS A 116 -6.73 10.94 -29.26
N LYS A 117 -7.04 12.14 -28.76
CA LYS A 117 -7.58 13.23 -29.57
C LYS A 117 -6.62 13.65 -30.69
N THR A 118 -5.34 13.83 -30.38
CA THR A 118 -4.32 14.22 -31.38
C THR A 118 -4.15 13.15 -32.46
N ARG A 119 -4.13 11.86 -32.07
CA ARG A 119 -4.12 10.75 -33.04
C ARG A 119 -5.35 10.74 -33.95
N MET A 120 -6.54 11.00 -33.39
CA MET A 120 -7.76 11.12 -34.19
C MET A 120 -7.69 12.29 -35.18
N ALA A 121 -7.15 13.44 -34.76
CA ALA A 121 -6.97 14.58 -35.65
C ALA A 121 -6.00 14.26 -36.80
N LEU A 122 -4.90 13.55 -36.51
CA LEU A 122 -3.97 13.09 -37.55
C LEU A 122 -4.61 12.09 -38.51
N ASP A 123 -5.45 11.18 -38.02
CA ASP A 123 -6.17 10.23 -38.87
C ASP A 123 -7.16 10.96 -39.80
N ILE A 124 -7.88 11.96 -39.29
CA ILE A 124 -8.79 12.80 -40.10
C ILE A 124 -7.99 13.57 -41.15
N MET A 125 -6.86 14.19 -40.78
CA MET A 125 -6.00 14.90 -41.74
C MET A 125 -5.45 13.96 -42.81
N GLY A 126 -5.02 12.75 -42.43
CA GLY A 126 -4.55 11.73 -43.37
C GLY A 126 -5.64 11.34 -44.37
N LYS A 127 -6.87 11.14 -43.90
CA LYS A 127 -8.03 10.86 -44.77
C LYS A 127 -8.38 12.03 -45.69
N ALA A 128 -8.34 13.26 -45.18
CA ALA A 128 -8.57 14.45 -46.00
C ALA A 128 -7.52 14.61 -47.11
N HIS A 129 -6.24 14.36 -46.79
CA HIS A 129 -5.17 14.37 -47.80
C HIS A 129 -5.38 13.28 -48.85
N ALA A 130 -5.75 12.06 -48.45
CA ALA A 130 -6.03 10.98 -49.39
C ALA A 130 -7.19 11.32 -50.34
N LEU A 131 -8.26 11.95 -49.85
CA LEU A 131 -9.37 12.41 -50.69
C LEU A 131 -8.95 13.51 -51.67
N LEU A 132 -8.07 14.43 -51.24
CA LEU A 132 -7.56 15.49 -52.13
C LEU A 132 -6.69 14.93 -53.26
N GLU A 133 -5.88 13.91 -52.98
CA GLU A 133 -5.11 13.21 -54.02
C GLU A 133 -6.02 12.52 -55.04
N GLU A 134 -7.05 11.81 -54.58
CA GLU A 134 -8.03 11.16 -55.48
C GLU A 134 -8.75 12.17 -56.38
N LEU A 135 -9.16 13.31 -55.81
CA LEU A 135 -9.77 14.39 -56.59
C LEU A 135 -8.78 15.00 -57.60
N SER A 136 -7.52 15.21 -57.22
CA SER A 136 -6.47 15.72 -58.13
C SER A 136 -6.23 14.75 -59.30
N GLU A 137 -6.10 13.45 -59.03
CA GLU A 137 -5.89 12.43 -60.05
C GLU A 137 -7.10 12.32 -61.00
N SER A 138 -8.32 12.45 -60.47
CA SER A 138 -9.54 12.49 -61.29
C SER A 138 -9.60 13.73 -62.20
N ALA A 139 -9.12 14.89 -61.75
CA ALA A 139 -9.09 16.12 -62.55
C ALA A 139 -8.01 16.08 -63.65
N ASP A 140 -6.86 15.45 -63.39
CA ASP A 140 -5.79 15.28 -64.38
C ASP A 140 -6.19 14.29 -65.49
N SER A 141 -6.96 13.25 -65.17
CA SER A 141 -7.44 12.29 -66.18
C SER A 141 -8.49 12.88 -67.15
N ASP A 142 -9.26 13.88 -66.72
CA ASP A 142 -10.25 14.57 -67.56
C ASP A 142 -9.62 15.61 -68.50
N SER A 143 -8.41 16.09 -68.17
CA SER A 143 -7.71 17.14 -68.93
C SER A 143 -6.73 16.60 -69.99
N GLN A 144 -6.53 15.28 -70.10
CA GLN A 144 -5.64 14.69 -71.08
C GLN A 144 -6.30 14.66 -72.48
N PRO A 145 -5.84 15.45 -73.47
CA PRO A 145 -6.48 15.49 -74.77
C PRO A 145 -6.27 14.16 -75.48
N ARG A 146 -7.37 13.50 -75.88
CA ARG A 146 -7.34 12.31 -76.74
C ARG A 146 -6.71 12.70 -78.08
N ARG A 147 -5.43 12.36 -78.26
CA ARG A 147 -4.75 12.49 -79.54
C ARG A 147 -5.45 11.57 -80.55
N SER A 148 -6.02 12.19 -81.58
CA SER A 148 -6.45 11.54 -82.82
C SER A 148 -5.32 11.57 -83.84
#